data_AF-A0A7V9Z6E9-F1
#
_entry.id   AF-A0A7V9Z6E9-F1
#
_cell.length_a   1.000
_cell.length_b   1.000
_cell.length_c   1.000
_cell.angle_alpha   90.00
_cell.angle_beta   90.00
_cell.angle_gamma   90.00
#
_symmetry.space_group_name_H-M   'P 1'
#
loop_
_entity.id
_entity.type
_entity.pdbx_description
1 polymer ?
#
loop_
_entity_poly.entity_id
_entity_poly.type
_entity_poly.pdbx_seq_one_letter_code
_entity_poly.pdbx_strand_id
1 'polypeptide(L)'
;MNLEQRLTYINEQKRSYIHGMVEHVNNEWVFFDKEDEEAIPIEEMTEDVIEIFRFDQWIRGQFQENGTVYVGRDPILLQHGEMVRFRKQLPYAYQQWLEALSDKTFFHFVEWLNDLDFSLYDCLYCYNGLLFEKHTGVNFIIYDNTEMISNVQHYYERGSLCKDRFEMTFHTGKRFVCAQIG
;
A
#
# COMPACT_ATOMS: atom_id res chain seq x y z
N MET A 1 -6.19 -3.98 16.62
CA MET A 1 -7.08 -3.83 15.43
C MET A 1 -6.51 -4.68 14.29
N ASN A 2 -7.34 -5.11 13.31
CA ASN A 2 -6.78 -5.72 12.09
C ASN A 2 -6.19 -4.65 11.15
N LEU A 3 -5.50 -5.05 10.07
CA LEU A 3 -4.84 -4.09 9.19
C LEU A 3 -5.83 -3.12 8.52
N GLU A 4 -6.93 -3.63 7.97
CA GLU A 4 -7.97 -2.80 7.35
C GLU A 4 -8.49 -1.71 8.28
N GLN A 5 -8.80 -2.06 9.54
CA GLN A 5 -9.23 -1.11 10.56
C GLN A 5 -8.13 -0.09 10.86
N ARG A 6 -6.87 -0.51 10.97
CA ARG A 6 -5.74 0.42 11.22
C ARG A 6 -5.58 1.42 10.09
N LEU A 7 -5.75 0.98 8.84
CA LEU A 7 -5.64 1.82 7.64
C LEU A 7 -6.71 2.94 7.60
N THR A 8 -7.84 2.80 8.30
CA THR A 8 -8.85 3.88 8.38
C THR A 8 -8.49 4.98 9.39
N TYR A 9 -7.55 4.73 10.30
CA TYR A 9 -7.09 5.70 11.30
C TYR A 9 -5.84 6.48 10.90
N ILE A 10 -5.22 6.13 9.77
CA ILE A 10 -4.07 6.88 9.24
C ILE A 10 -4.54 7.84 8.16
N ASN A 11 -3.84 8.97 8.03
CA ASN A 11 -4.08 9.89 6.93
C ASN A 11 -3.78 9.21 5.58
N GLU A 12 -4.39 9.75 4.53
CA GLU A 12 -4.12 9.36 3.14
C GLU A 12 -2.60 9.31 2.88
N GLN A 13 -2.13 8.18 2.38
CA GLN A 13 -0.71 7.87 2.26
C GLN A 13 -0.22 8.33 0.88
N LYS A 14 1.00 8.87 0.80
CA LYS A 14 1.61 9.22 -0.50
C LYS A 14 1.76 7.95 -1.36
N ARG A 15 1.62 8.10 -2.68
CA ARG A 15 1.83 7.00 -3.66
C ARG A 15 0.96 5.76 -3.39
N SER A 16 -0.13 5.89 -2.65
CA SER A 16 -1.05 4.82 -2.31
C SER A 16 -1.94 4.35 -3.47
N TYR A 17 -1.92 5.08 -4.58
CA TYR A 17 -2.72 4.79 -5.76
C TYR A 17 -1.84 4.70 -7.00
N ILE A 18 -2.24 3.83 -7.92
CA ILE A 18 -1.86 3.89 -9.35
C ILE A 18 -2.92 4.66 -10.11
N HIS A 19 -2.49 5.48 -11.06
CA HIS A 19 -3.35 6.39 -11.83
C HIS A 19 -3.22 6.11 -13.31
N GLY A 20 -4.31 6.23 -14.05
CA GLY A 20 -4.31 5.92 -15.46
C GLY A 20 -5.63 6.22 -16.13
N MET A 21 -5.68 5.91 -17.42
CA MET A 21 -6.88 6.09 -18.22
C MET A 21 -7.54 4.74 -18.47
N VAL A 22 -8.86 4.71 -18.56
CA VAL A 22 -9.61 3.52 -18.96
C VAL A 22 -10.04 3.62 -20.40
N GLU A 23 -9.85 2.57 -21.17
CA GLU A 23 -10.35 2.46 -22.52
C GLU A 23 -11.20 1.21 -22.68
N HIS A 24 -12.33 1.35 -23.36
CA HIS A 24 -13.12 0.21 -23.79
C HIS A 24 -12.61 -0.30 -25.14
N VAL A 25 -11.93 -1.45 -25.15
CA VAL A 25 -11.30 -2.07 -26.33
C VAL A 25 -11.74 -3.53 -26.41
N ASN A 26 -12.14 -3.99 -27.60
CA ASN A 26 -12.58 -5.38 -27.83
C ASN A 26 -13.67 -5.90 -26.86
N ASN A 27 -14.56 -5.01 -26.40
CA ASN A 27 -15.63 -5.32 -25.45
C ASN A 27 -15.13 -5.64 -24.01
N GLU A 28 -13.94 -5.16 -23.67
CA GLU A 28 -13.34 -5.23 -22.34
C GLU A 28 -12.91 -3.82 -21.91
N TRP A 29 -12.91 -3.57 -20.60
CA TRP A 29 -12.38 -2.34 -20.05
C TRP A 29 -10.92 -2.55 -19.65
N VAL A 30 -10.04 -1.75 -20.22
CA VAL A 30 -8.60 -1.84 -20.02
C VAL A 30 -8.12 -0.56 -19.33
N PHE A 31 -7.40 -0.73 -18.23
CA PHE A 31 -6.65 0.32 -17.55
C PHE A 31 -5.28 0.47 -18.19
N PHE A 32 -4.92 1.70 -18.54
CA PHE A 32 -3.60 2.07 -19.03
C PHE A 32 -2.88 2.87 -17.96
N ASP A 33 -1.86 2.27 -17.36
CA ASP A 33 -1.04 2.91 -16.34
C ASP A 33 -0.24 4.07 -16.94
N LYS A 34 -0.26 5.22 -16.26
CA LYS A 34 0.44 6.43 -16.70
C LYS A 34 1.95 6.37 -16.46
N GLU A 35 2.41 5.62 -15.47
CA GLU A 35 3.81 5.52 -15.04
C GLU A 35 4.56 4.44 -15.82
N ASP A 36 3.99 3.24 -15.92
CA ASP A 36 4.67 2.06 -16.47
C ASP A 36 4.27 1.73 -17.93
N GLU A 37 3.34 2.50 -18.53
CA GLU A 37 2.76 2.25 -19.87
C GLU A 37 2.16 0.83 -20.03
N GLU A 38 1.82 0.18 -18.92
CA GLU A 38 1.20 -1.14 -18.89
C GLU A 38 -0.31 -1.06 -19.15
N ALA A 39 -0.83 -2.07 -19.86
CA ALA A 39 -2.26 -2.22 -20.13
C ALA A 39 -2.79 -3.45 -19.39
N ILE A 40 -3.74 -3.22 -18.49
CA ILE A 40 -4.24 -4.24 -17.55
C ILE A 40 -5.77 -4.27 -17.65
N PRO A 41 -6.42 -5.44 -17.85
CA PRO A 41 -7.88 -5.54 -17.74
C PRO A 41 -8.35 -5.05 -16.37
N ILE A 42 -9.42 -4.27 -16.30
CA ILE A 42 -9.90 -3.73 -15.01
C ILE A 42 -10.29 -4.86 -14.05
N GLU A 43 -10.74 -6.00 -14.58
CA GLU A 43 -11.09 -7.20 -13.82
C GLU A 43 -9.88 -7.85 -13.13
N GLU A 44 -8.66 -7.59 -13.60
CA GLU A 44 -7.41 -8.00 -12.96
C GLU A 44 -6.92 -6.97 -11.92
N MET A 45 -7.55 -5.79 -11.91
CA MET A 45 -7.32 -4.77 -10.89
C MET A 45 -8.03 -5.17 -9.59
N THR A 46 -7.62 -4.54 -8.50
CA THR A 46 -7.78 -5.15 -7.19
C THR A 46 -9.16 -4.90 -6.60
N GLU A 47 -9.77 -5.94 -6.03
CA GLU A 47 -11.02 -5.91 -5.24
C GLU A 47 -12.23 -5.19 -5.89
N ASP A 48 -12.24 -5.02 -7.20
CA ASP A 48 -13.30 -4.31 -7.94
C ASP A 48 -13.57 -2.88 -7.46
N VAL A 49 -12.70 -2.30 -6.64
CA VAL A 49 -12.83 -0.92 -6.13
C VAL A 49 -12.08 0.02 -7.05
N ILE A 50 -12.82 0.95 -7.63
CA ILE A 50 -12.30 1.97 -8.53
C ILE A 50 -12.64 3.37 -8.01
N GLU A 51 -11.73 4.32 -8.21
CA GLU A 51 -12.03 5.73 -8.01
C GLU A 51 -11.96 6.47 -9.34
N ILE A 52 -13.06 7.10 -9.73
CA ILE A 52 -13.19 7.83 -10.99
C ILE A 52 -12.99 9.32 -10.73
N PHE A 53 -12.20 10.00 -11.56
CA PHE A 53 -12.04 11.45 -11.47
C PHE A 53 -13.13 12.18 -12.26
N ARG A 54 -14.09 12.80 -11.55
CA ARG A 54 -15.14 13.63 -12.15
C ARG A 54 -15.39 14.88 -11.30
N PHE A 55 -15.70 15.99 -11.97
CA PHE A 55 -16.01 17.26 -11.30
C PHE A 55 -14.94 17.69 -10.29
N ASP A 56 -13.66 17.49 -10.64
CA ASP A 56 -12.49 17.81 -9.81
C ASP A 56 -12.42 17.02 -8.48
N GLN A 57 -13.05 15.84 -8.45
CA GLN A 57 -13.11 14.97 -7.28
C GLN A 57 -12.92 13.51 -7.66
N TRP A 58 -12.33 12.74 -6.73
CA TRP A 58 -12.26 11.29 -6.81
C TRP A 58 -13.52 10.68 -6.22
N ILE A 59 -14.25 9.93 -7.04
CA ILE A 59 -15.50 9.28 -6.68
C ILE A 59 -15.25 7.77 -6.59
N ARG A 60 -15.27 7.24 -5.36
CA ARG A 60 -15.07 5.81 -5.09
C ARG A 60 -16.34 5.01 -5.34
N GLY A 61 -16.22 3.91 -6.06
CA GLY A 61 -17.32 2.99 -6.31
C GLY A 61 -16.86 1.56 -6.56
N GLN A 62 -17.84 0.68 -6.73
CA GLN A 62 -17.67 -0.73 -7.05
C GLN A 62 -17.85 -0.94 -8.54
N PHE A 63 -16.80 -1.37 -9.24
CA PHE A 63 -16.83 -1.69 -10.66
C PHE A 63 -17.64 -2.96 -10.92
N GLN A 64 -18.21 -3.06 -12.10
CA GLN A 64 -18.90 -4.24 -12.63
C GLN A 64 -18.45 -4.41 -14.07
N GLU A 65 -18.28 -5.66 -14.51
CA GLU A 65 -17.75 -6.04 -15.84
C GLU A 65 -18.44 -5.31 -17.02
N ASN A 66 -19.70 -4.90 -16.85
CA ASN A 66 -20.44 -4.15 -17.87
C ASN A 66 -20.04 -2.65 -17.97
N GLY A 67 -18.99 -2.20 -17.27
CA GLY A 67 -18.56 -0.80 -17.24
C GLY A 67 -19.36 0.09 -16.29
N THR A 68 -20.19 -0.49 -15.43
CA THR A 68 -20.95 0.27 -14.42
C THR A 68 -20.17 0.32 -13.11
N VAL A 69 -20.01 1.52 -12.57
CA VAL A 69 -19.43 1.77 -11.25
C VAL A 69 -20.55 2.21 -10.30
N TYR A 70 -20.79 1.44 -9.25
CA TYR A 70 -21.79 1.76 -8.23
C TYR A 70 -21.20 2.59 -7.11
N VAL A 71 -21.73 3.79 -6.92
CA VAL A 71 -21.42 4.67 -5.79
C VAL A 71 -22.58 4.57 -4.81
N GLY A 72 -22.46 3.65 -3.84
CA GLY A 72 -23.59 3.27 -3.00
C GLY A 72 -24.68 2.57 -3.82
N ARG A 73 -25.76 3.28 -4.16
CA ARG A 73 -26.86 2.77 -5.01
C ARG A 73 -26.91 3.42 -6.38
N ASP A 74 -26.11 4.47 -6.60
CA ASP A 74 -26.17 5.25 -7.82
C ASP A 74 -25.22 4.65 -8.86
N PRO A 75 -25.74 4.21 -10.03
CA PRO A 75 -24.91 3.68 -11.09
C PRO A 75 -24.25 4.82 -11.87
N ILE A 76 -22.95 4.67 -12.11
CA ILE A 76 -22.15 5.55 -12.95
C ILE A 76 -21.60 4.73 -14.10
N LEU A 77 -21.90 5.10 -15.34
CA LEU A 77 -21.28 4.47 -16.51
C LEU A 77 -19.89 5.04 -16.72
N LEU A 78 -18.89 4.15 -16.77
CA LEU A 78 -17.52 4.49 -17.10
C LEU A 78 -17.44 4.96 -18.56
N GLN A 79 -16.60 5.95 -18.82
CA GLN A 79 -16.40 6.51 -20.17
C GLN A 79 -15.02 6.15 -20.71
N HIS A 80 -14.92 5.91 -22.02
CA HIS A 80 -13.63 5.74 -22.68
C HIS A 80 -12.79 7.03 -22.54
N GLY A 81 -11.52 6.89 -22.19
CA GLY A 81 -10.58 7.98 -21.93
C GLY A 81 -10.71 8.60 -20.53
N GLU A 82 -11.48 7.99 -19.63
CA GLU A 82 -11.71 8.53 -18.30
C GLU A 82 -10.53 8.27 -17.36
N MET A 83 -10.20 9.27 -16.54
CA MET A 83 -9.13 9.15 -15.55
C MET A 83 -9.64 8.40 -14.32
N VAL A 84 -8.93 7.34 -13.95
CA VAL A 84 -9.24 6.52 -12.79
C VAL A 84 -8.01 6.28 -11.94
N ARG A 85 -8.21 5.80 -10.72
CA ARG A 85 -7.15 5.29 -9.88
C ARG A 85 -7.59 4.07 -9.09
N PHE A 86 -6.62 3.23 -8.76
CA PHE A 86 -6.79 2.03 -7.96
C PHE A 86 -5.82 2.06 -6.78
N ARG A 87 -6.28 1.59 -5.62
CA ARG A 87 -5.43 1.52 -4.43
C ARG A 87 -4.36 0.45 -4.68
N LYS A 88 -3.09 0.79 -4.47
CA LYS A 88 -1.99 -0.20 -4.54
C LYS A 88 -2.21 -1.28 -3.49
N GLN A 89 -1.99 -2.53 -3.89
CA GLN A 89 -2.00 -3.64 -2.94
C GLN A 89 -0.65 -3.74 -2.25
N LEU A 90 -0.70 -4.00 -0.94
CA LEU A 90 0.50 -4.26 -0.17
C LEU A 90 0.96 -5.70 -0.43
N PRO A 91 2.27 -5.98 -0.59
CA PRO A 91 2.74 -7.36 -0.75
C PRO A 91 2.33 -8.24 0.44
N TYR A 92 1.90 -9.49 0.19
CA TYR A 92 1.38 -10.37 1.24
C TYR A 92 2.29 -10.49 2.47
N ALA A 93 3.59 -10.74 2.26
CA ALA A 93 4.55 -10.87 3.37
C ALA A 93 4.64 -9.59 4.22
N TYR A 94 4.47 -8.43 3.59
CA TYR A 94 4.46 -7.12 4.23
C TYR A 94 3.13 -6.86 4.98
N GLN A 95 1.99 -7.23 4.41
CA GLN A 95 0.70 -7.17 5.10
C GLN A 95 0.73 -7.98 6.39
N GLN A 96 1.19 -9.24 6.31
CA GLN A 96 1.32 -10.13 7.47
C GLN A 96 2.29 -9.56 8.52
N TRP A 97 3.34 -8.87 8.06
CA TRP A 97 4.26 -8.21 8.96
C TRP A 97 3.60 -7.02 9.69
N LEU A 98 2.88 -6.16 8.98
CA LEU A 98 2.12 -5.05 9.56
C LEU A 98 1.05 -5.53 10.55
N GLU A 99 0.36 -6.62 10.24
CA GLU A 99 -0.63 -7.25 11.11
C GLU A 99 -0.01 -7.73 12.43
N ALA A 100 1.19 -8.31 12.37
CA ALA A 100 1.88 -8.85 13.54
C ALA A 100 2.41 -7.77 14.51
N LEU A 101 2.46 -6.49 14.10
CA LEU A 101 2.83 -5.40 14.99
C LEU A 101 1.72 -5.09 16.00
N SER A 102 2.10 -4.65 17.20
CA SER A 102 1.13 -4.06 18.13
C SER A 102 0.53 -2.79 17.53
N ASP A 103 -0.69 -2.39 17.96
CA ASP A 103 -1.31 -1.15 17.46
C ASP A 103 -0.39 0.05 17.69
N LYS A 104 0.24 0.14 18.87
CA LYS A 104 1.19 1.21 19.21
C LYS A 104 2.42 1.21 18.28
N THR A 105 3.03 0.05 18.07
CA THR A 105 4.20 -0.11 17.19
C THR A 105 3.85 0.24 15.76
N PHE A 106 2.69 -0.21 15.27
CA PHE A 106 2.20 0.07 13.92
C PHE A 106 2.07 1.58 13.67
N PHE A 107 1.35 2.31 14.52
CA PHE A 107 1.12 3.74 14.29
C PHE A 107 2.41 4.56 14.41
N HIS A 108 3.29 4.25 15.37
CA HIS A 108 4.61 4.89 15.45
C HIS A 108 5.47 4.59 14.21
N PHE A 109 5.40 3.38 13.68
CA PHE A 109 6.14 3.01 12.48
C PHE A 109 5.64 3.78 11.24
N VAL A 110 4.32 3.92 11.08
CA VAL A 110 3.72 4.73 10.01
C VAL A 110 4.13 6.20 10.16
N GLU A 111 4.01 6.77 11.35
CA GLU A 111 4.41 8.16 11.61
C GLU A 111 5.89 8.39 11.25
N TRP A 112 6.77 7.48 11.69
CA TRP A 112 8.20 7.55 11.39
C TRP A 112 8.53 7.41 9.90
N LEU A 113 7.83 6.54 9.16
CA LEU A 113 7.96 6.46 7.71
C LEU A 113 7.55 7.77 7.05
N ASN A 114 6.38 8.29 7.42
CA ASN A 114 5.80 9.50 6.85
C ASN A 114 6.66 10.73 7.10
N ASP A 115 7.25 10.86 8.30
CA ASP A 115 8.21 11.94 8.64
C ASP A 115 9.46 11.93 7.75
N LEU A 116 9.78 10.78 7.16
CA LEU A 116 10.92 10.56 6.27
C LEU A 116 10.52 10.51 4.80
N ASP A 117 9.29 10.93 4.50
CA ASP A 117 8.67 11.00 3.18
C ASP A 117 8.44 9.64 2.49
N PHE A 118 8.44 8.57 3.28
CA PHE A 118 8.02 7.25 2.85
C PHE A 118 6.56 6.99 3.23
N SER A 119 5.93 6.06 2.54
CA SER A 119 4.57 5.58 2.81
C SER A 119 4.57 4.07 3.01
N LEU A 120 3.48 3.52 3.53
CA LEU A 120 3.29 2.06 3.53
C LEU A 120 3.29 1.45 2.12
N TYR A 121 2.90 2.20 1.10
CA TYR A 121 2.78 1.75 -0.28
C TYR A 121 4.07 1.86 -1.09
N ASP A 122 5.14 2.38 -0.46
CA ASP A 122 6.47 2.45 -1.06
C ASP A 122 7.27 1.15 -0.86
N CYS A 123 6.69 0.15 -0.19
CA CYS A 123 7.36 -1.12 0.08
C CYS A 123 7.53 -1.95 -1.20
N LEU A 124 8.77 -2.07 -1.68
CA LEU A 124 9.13 -2.92 -2.82
C LEU A 124 9.33 -4.39 -2.41
N TYR A 125 9.83 -4.63 -1.21
CA TYR A 125 10.16 -5.98 -0.75
C TYR A 125 10.07 -6.07 0.77
N CYS A 126 9.56 -7.19 1.27
CA CYS A 126 9.54 -7.51 2.69
C CYS A 126 9.92 -8.98 2.92
N TYR A 127 11.09 -9.21 3.52
CA TYR A 127 11.41 -10.48 4.16
C TYR A 127 10.79 -10.49 5.56
N ASN A 128 9.74 -11.28 5.73
CA ASN A 128 9.07 -11.46 7.02
C ASN A 128 9.42 -12.82 7.64
N GLY A 129 10.41 -12.83 8.54
CA GLY A 129 10.83 -14.01 9.28
C GLY A 129 9.76 -14.60 10.21
N LEU A 130 8.77 -13.80 10.64
CA LEU A 130 7.70 -14.24 11.53
C LEU A 130 6.79 -15.30 10.87
N LEU A 131 6.69 -15.29 9.54
CA LEU A 131 5.94 -16.29 8.77
C LEU A 131 6.53 -17.69 8.88
N PHE A 132 7.78 -17.81 9.33
CA PHE A 132 8.48 -19.09 9.50
C PHE A 132 8.59 -19.52 10.96
N GLU A 133 7.72 -18.98 11.83
CA GLU A 133 7.70 -19.28 13.28
C GLU A 133 9.03 -19.01 13.98
N LYS A 134 9.87 -18.12 13.40
CA LYS A 134 11.09 -17.67 14.06
C LYS A 134 10.71 -16.72 15.17
N HIS A 135 11.08 -17.05 16.39
CA HIS A 135 10.77 -16.24 17.58
C HIS A 135 11.73 -15.07 17.78
N THR A 136 12.93 -15.13 17.21
CA THR A 136 13.91 -14.03 17.23
C THR A 136 14.53 -13.90 15.86
N GLY A 137 14.67 -12.67 15.37
CA GLY A 137 15.25 -12.44 14.06
C GLY A 137 15.24 -11.00 13.61
N VAL A 138 15.52 -10.83 12.32
CA VAL A 138 15.51 -9.54 11.65
C VAL A 138 14.71 -9.68 10.36
N ASN A 139 13.70 -8.84 10.20
CA ASN A 139 13.00 -8.64 8.94
C ASN A 139 13.73 -7.57 8.14
N PHE A 140 13.73 -7.70 6.81
CA PHE A 140 14.30 -6.72 5.90
C PHE A 140 13.21 -6.17 5.01
N ILE A 141 13.06 -4.86 4.98
CA ILE A 141 12.00 -4.18 4.23
C ILE A 141 12.64 -3.10 3.39
N ILE A 142 12.43 -3.15 2.08
CA ILE A 142 12.99 -2.17 1.15
C ILE A 142 11.87 -1.25 0.71
N TYR A 143 12.09 0.06 0.86
CA TYR A 143 11.19 1.09 0.38
C TYR A 143 11.84 1.89 -0.74
N ASP A 144 11.01 2.33 -1.70
CA ASP A 144 11.36 3.28 -2.74
C ASP A 144 10.21 4.29 -2.87
N ASN A 145 10.51 5.55 -2.55
CA ASN A 145 9.53 6.63 -2.62
C ASN A 145 9.64 7.46 -3.91
N THR A 146 10.37 6.94 -4.91
CA THR A 146 10.80 7.55 -6.19
C THR A 146 11.92 8.59 -6.11
N GLU A 147 12.25 9.07 -4.91
CA GLU A 147 13.37 9.99 -4.68
C GLU A 147 14.54 9.32 -3.95
N MET A 148 14.22 8.39 -3.05
CA MET A 148 15.15 7.72 -2.16
C MET A 148 14.76 6.26 -2.00
N ILE A 149 15.78 5.40 -2.05
CA ILE A 149 15.66 4.01 -1.59
C ILE A 149 16.11 3.92 -0.13
N SER A 150 15.38 3.15 0.68
CA SER A 150 15.73 2.83 2.05
C SER A 150 15.59 1.35 2.37
N ASN A 151 16.37 0.90 3.35
CA ASN A 151 16.29 -0.44 3.93
C ASN A 151 15.96 -0.31 5.41
N VAL A 152 14.79 -0.83 5.81
CA VAL A 152 14.37 -0.97 7.19
C VAL A 152 14.69 -2.40 7.66
N GLN A 153 15.47 -2.47 8.74
CA GLN A 153 15.73 -3.68 9.49
C GLN A 153 14.85 -3.67 10.74
N HIS A 154 13.91 -4.60 10.83
CA HIS A 154 13.08 -4.79 12.01
C HIS A 154 13.58 -5.99 12.82
N TYR A 155 14.28 -5.70 13.90
CA TYR A 155 14.75 -6.66 14.88
C TYR A 155 13.60 -7.00 15.82
N TYR A 156 13.33 -8.29 16.00
CA TYR A 156 12.22 -8.73 16.83
C TYR A 156 12.59 -9.88 17.75
N GLU A 157 11.91 -9.92 18.89
CA GLU A 157 11.84 -11.04 19.82
C GLU A 157 10.37 -11.30 20.15
N ARG A 158 9.97 -12.56 20.15
CA ARG A 158 8.61 -13.06 20.41
C ARG A 158 8.72 -14.21 21.40
N GLY A 159 8.01 -14.13 22.51
CA GLY A 159 8.12 -15.10 23.61
C GLY A 159 7.40 -14.55 24.84
N SER A 160 8.03 -14.66 26.01
CA SER A 160 7.51 -14.05 27.24
C SER A 160 7.49 -12.51 27.20
N LEU A 161 8.39 -11.91 26.42
CA LEU A 161 8.44 -10.49 26.14
C LEU A 161 8.45 -10.28 24.63
N CYS A 162 7.63 -9.35 24.15
CA CYS A 162 7.67 -8.89 22.77
C CYS A 162 8.55 -7.65 22.69
N LYS A 163 9.53 -7.66 21.78
CA LYS A 163 10.37 -6.51 21.50
C LYS A 163 10.42 -6.25 20.01
N ASP A 164 10.31 -4.98 19.66
CA ASP A 164 10.48 -4.48 18.29
C ASP A 164 11.50 -3.34 18.30
N ARG A 165 12.45 -3.40 17.37
CA ARG A 165 13.43 -2.35 17.14
C ARG A 165 13.63 -2.17 15.65
N PHE A 166 13.67 -0.92 15.21
CA PHE A 166 13.75 -0.58 13.80
C PHE A 166 15.03 0.21 13.54
N GLU A 167 15.73 -0.15 12.48
CA GLU A 167 16.82 0.64 11.93
C GLU A 167 16.52 0.91 10.47
N MET A 168 16.73 2.14 10.00
CA MET A 168 16.60 2.49 8.59
C MET A 168 17.90 3.07 8.07
N THR A 169 18.32 2.58 6.91
CA THR A 169 19.47 3.12 6.17
C THR A 169 19.00 3.57 4.80
N PHE A 170 19.33 4.82 4.44
CA PHE A 170 19.09 5.34 3.10
C PHE A 170 20.22 4.94 2.15
N HIS A 171 19.94 4.92 0.85
CA HIS A 171 20.96 4.69 -0.19
C HIS A 171 22.14 5.67 -0.11
N THR A 172 21.95 6.86 0.48
CA THR A 172 23.00 7.86 0.75
C THR A 172 23.96 7.46 1.88
N GLY A 173 23.68 6.36 2.59
CA GLY A 173 24.42 5.93 3.78
C GLY A 173 23.94 6.60 5.08
N LYS A 174 23.00 7.55 5.03
CA LYS A 174 22.39 8.14 6.23
C LYS A 174 21.61 7.07 6.99
N ARG A 175 21.83 6.98 8.30
CA ARG A 175 21.20 5.98 9.17
C ARG A 175 20.34 6.63 10.23
N PHE A 176 19.20 6.00 10.51
CA PHE A 176 18.27 6.37 11.56
C PHE A 176 17.97 5.12 12.38
N VAL A 177 18.02 5.25 13.69
CA VAL A 177 17.65 4.17 14.60
C VAL A 177 16.40 4.61 15.32
N CYS A 178 15.30 3.90 15.11
CA CYS A 178 14.09 4.03 15.91
C CYS A 178 14.08 2.86 16.91
N ALA A 179 14.57 3.14 18.12
CA ALA A 179 14.65 2.15 19.18
C ALA A 179 13.46 2.27 20.14
N GLN A 180 12.64 1.20 20.12
CA GLN A 180 11.82 0.65 21.21
C GLN A 180 10.53 1.37 21.62
N ILE A 181 9.39 0.66 21.48
CA ILE A 181 8.34 0.61 22.53
C ILE A 181 7.73 -0.80 22.61
N GLY A 182 8.04 -1.52 23.68
CA GLY A 182 7.21 -2.57 24.28
C GLY A 182 6.88 -2.13 25.70
#